data_AF-A0A135NUV1-F1
#
_entry.id   AF-A0A135NUV1-F1
#
_cell.length_a   1.000
_cell.length_b   1.000
_cell.length_c   1.000
_cell.angle_alpha   90.00
_cell.angle_beta   90.00
_cell.angle_gamma   90.00
#
_symmetry.space_group_name_H-M   'P 1'
#
loop_
_entity.id
_entity.type
_entity.pdbx_description
1 polymer ?
#
loop_
_entity_poly.entity_id
_entity_poly.type
_entity_poly.pdbx_seq_one_letter_code
_entity_poly.pdbx_strand_id
1 'polypeptide(L)'
;MTQISVERKHSLGRDAARAKAEALVDRLSREYDLKATWNGDRVDVTRSGANGSVHIGEDTIRVELKLGMMLSMMSASIKGEIERALDKALA
;
A
#
# COMPACT_ATOMS: atom_id res chain seq x y z
N MET A 1 -7.15 -11.00 -14.29
CA MET A 1 -6.46 -9.96 -13.49
C MET A 1 -6.90 -10.11 -12.06
N THR A 2 -5.96 -10.21 -11.13
CA THR A 2 -6.29 -10.36 -9.70
C THR A 2 -6.21 -8.99 -9.04
N GLN A 3 -7.28 -8.59 -8.34
CA GLN A 3 -7.32 -7.37 -7.56
C GLN A 3 -7.25 -7.71 -6.08
N ILE A 4 -6.34 -7.05 -5.38
CA ILE A 4 -6.22 -7.06 -3.93
C ILE A 4 -6.76 -5.72 -3.42
N SER A 5 -7.62 -5.78 -2.41
CA SER A 5 -8.03 -4.61 -1.63
C SER A 5 -7.85 -4.95 -0.16
N VAL A 6 -7.16 -4.07 0.56
CA VAL A 6 -6.91 -4.17 2.00
C VAL A 6 -7.26 -2.84 2.62
N GLU A 7 -8.06 -2.86 3.68
CA GLU A 7 -8.37 -1.69 4.48
C GLU A 7 -8.00 -1.95 5.93
N ARG A 8 -7.43 -0.94 6.60
CA ARG A 8 -7.10 -0.97 8.03
C ARG A 8 -7.53 0.32 8.68
N LYS A 9 -8.09 0.21 9.89
CA LYS A 9 -8.45 1.35 10.74
C LYS A 9 -7.29 1.71 11.64
N HIS A 10 -7.18 2.99 11.99
CA HIS A 10 -6.19 3.52 12.93
C HIS A 10 -6.74 4.72 13.70
N SER A 11 -6.10 5.09 14.81
CA SER A 11 -6.44 6.26 15.62
C SER A 11 -5.38 7.37 15.57
N LEU A 12 -4.43 7.26 14.63
CA LEU A 12 -3.29 8.18 14.51
C LEU A 12 -3.68 9.60 14.04
N GLY A 13 -4.86 9.77 13.42
CA GLY A 13 -5.19 10.97 12.66
C GLY A 13 -4.48 11.03 11.31
N ARG A 14 -4.96 11.91 10.43
CA ARG A 14 -4.53 11.97 9.02
C ARG A 14 -3.05 12.25 8.84
N ASP A 15 -2.51 13.27 9.51
CA ASP A 15 -1.12 13.71 9.31
C ASP A 15 -0.11 12.65 9.75
N ALA A 16 -0.34 12.01 10.90
CA ALA A 16 0.52 10.94 11.40
C ALA A 16 0.41 9.68 10.52
N ALA A 17 -0.80 9.34 10.06
CA ALA A 17 -1.00 8.24 9.11
C ALA A 17 -0.30 8.50 7.77
N ARG A 18 -0.36 9.74 7.27
CA ARG A 18 0.31 10.18 6.05
C ARG A 18 1.83 10.01 6.17
N ALA A 19 2.44 10.49 7.26
CA ALA A 19 3.87 10.36 7.50
C ALA A 19 4.33 8.89 7.62
N LYS A 20 3.54 8.04 8.27
CA LYS A 20 3.83 6.59 8.35
C LYS A 20 3.72 5.92 6.99
N ALA A 21 2.72 6.30 6.19
CA ALA A 21 2.56 5.82 4.83
C ALA A 21 3.72 6.25 3.92
N GLU A 22 4.26 7.48 4.07
CA GLU A 22 5.48 7.91 3.34
C GLU A 22 6.66 7.03 3.65
N ALA A 23 6.97 6.84 4.93
CA ALA A 23 8.09 6.02 5.35
C ALA A 23 7.97 4.58 4.83
N LEU A 24 6.76 4.03 4.82
CA LEU A 24 6.49 2.71 4.25
C LEU A 24 6.72 2.69 2.74
N VAL A 25 6.12 3.63 2.00
CA VAL A 25 6.23 3.71 0.54
C VAL A 25 7.67 3.95 0.10
N ASP A 26 8.41 4.81 0.78
CA ASP A 26 9.82 5.08 0.48
C ASP A 26 10.68 3.83 0.67
N ARG A 27 10.43 3.08 1.75
CA ARG A 27 11.10 1.79 1.97
C ARG A 27 10.78 0.82 0.85
N LEU A 28 9.50 0.65 0.50
CA LEU A 28 9.08 -0.27 -0.55
C LEU A 28 9.60 0.16 -1.93
N SER A 29 9.69 1.47 -2.20
CA SER A 29 10.31 2.06 -3.41
C SER A 29 11.75 1.59 -3.57
N ARG A 30 12.54 1.64 -2.48
CA ARG A 30 13.94 1.21 -2.48
C ARG A 30 14.10 -0.30 -2.55
N GLU A 31 13.26 -1.05 -1.83
CA GLU A 31 13.40 -2.50 -1.69
C GLU A 31 12.87 -3.26 -2.92
N TYR A 32 11.87 -2.72 -3.61
CA TYR A 32 11.17 -3.41 -4.70
C TYR A 32 11.22 -2.69 -6.06
N ASP A 33 11.95 -1.58 -6.18
CA ASP A 33 12.02 -0.75 -7.40
C ASP A 33 10.62 -0.35 -7.90
N LEU A 34 9.78 0.11 -6.97
CA LEU A 34 8.46 0.64 -7.31
C LEU A 34 8.53 2.15 -7.52
N LYS A 35 7.73 2.63 -8.46
CA LYS A 35 7.50 4.06 -8.68
C LYS A 35 6.31 4.49 -7.84
N ALA A 36 6.48 5.53 -7.05
CA ALA A 36 5.44 6.12 -6.22
C ALA A 36 5.17 7.56 -6.67
N THR A 37 3.91 7.91 -6.84
CA THR A 37 3.46 9.26 -7.18
C THR A 37 2.42 9.71 -6.16
N TRP A 38 2.76 10.72 -5.37
CA TRP A 38 1.86 11.29 -4.37
C TRP A 38 0.92 12.34 -4.97
N ASN A 39 -0.32 12.33 -4.53
CA ASN A 39 -1.34 13.34 -4.81
C ASN A 39 -2.18 13.57 -3.53
N GLY A 40 -1.78 14.56 -2.73
CA GLY A 40 -2.37 14.81 -1.42
C GLY A 40 -2.22 13.60 -0.50
N ASP A 41 -3.35 13.02 -0.09
CA ASP A 41 -3.45 11.85 0.79
C ASP A 41 -3.56 10.52 0.04
N ARG A 42 -3.28 10.53 -1.27
CA ARG A 42 -3.21 9.32 -2.10
C ARG A 42 -1.82 9.16 -2.66
N VAL A 43 -1.35 7.92 -2.77
CA VAL A 43 -0.18 7.56 -3.58
C VAL A 43 -0.54 6.49 -4.58
N ASP A 44 -0.14 6.69 -5.82
CA ASP A 44 -0.17 5.67 -6.85
C ASP A 44 1.18 4.96 -6.88
N VAL A 45 1.17 3.63 -6.81
CA VAL A 45 2.36 2.77 -6.82
C VAL A 45 2.34 1.87 -8.04
N THR A 46 3.45 1.81 -8.77
CA THR A 46 3.57 0.95 -9.96
C THR A 46 4.93 0.26 -10.01
N ARG A 47 4.90 -1.03 -10.33
CA ARG A 47 6.06 -1.89 -10.54
C ARG A 47 5.78 -2.80 -11.73
N SER A 48 6.82 -3.36 -12.33
CA SER A 48 6.64 -4.44 -13.32
C SER A 48 5.74 -5.56 -12.75
N GLY A 49 4.59 -5.78 -13.38
CA GLY A 49 3.61 -6.80 -12.99
C GLY A 49 2.63 -6.42 -11.87
N ALA A 50 2.70 -5.23 -11.28
CA ALA A 50 1.75 -4.75 -10.27
C ALA A 50 1.52 -3.24 -10.34
N ASN A 51 0.27 -2.80 -10.26
CA ASN A 51 -0.09 -1.39 -10.18
C ASN A 51 -1.19 -1.18 -9.16
N GLY A 52 -1.15 -0.09 -8.42
CA GLY A 52 -2.07 0.12 -7.32
C GLY A 52 -2.01 1.51 -6.74
N SER A 53 -2.72 1.68 -5.63
CA SER A 53 -2.79 2.92 -4.90
C SER A 53 -3.04 2.72 -3.43
N VAL A 54 -2.55 3.65 -2.63
CA VAL A 54 -2.83 3.75 -1.20
C VAL A 54 -3.57 5.06 -0.94
N HIS A 55 -4.70 4.98 -0.26
CA HIS A 55 -5.46 6.12 0.24
C HIS A 55 -5.28 6.22 1.75
N ILE A 56 -4.93 7.40 2.22
CA ILE A 56 -4.85 7.73 3.63
C ILE A 56 -6.05 8.59 4.01
N GLY A 57 -6.91 8.03 4.83
CA GLY A 57 -8.01 8.71 5.49
C GLY A 57 -7.61 9.21 6.87
N GLU A 58 -8.58 9.74 7.60
CA GLU A 58 -8.38 10.25 8.95
C GLU A 58 -8.21 9.13 9.99
N ASP A 59 -8.94 8.04 9.79
CA ASP A 59 -9.01 6.88 10.66
C ASP A 59 -8.81 5.56 9.90
N THR A 60 -8.48 5.64 8.62
CA THR A 60 -8.44 4.50 7.70
C THR A 60 -7.30 4.62 6.71
N ILE A 61 -6.67 3.50 6.36
CA ILE A 61 -5.82 3.38 5.17
C ILE A 61 -6.37 2.28 4.29
N ARG A 62 -6.52 2.56 2.99
CA ARG A 62 -6.95 1.59 1.98
C ARG A 62 -5.87 1.39 0.93
N VAL A 63 -5.49 0.15 0.69
CA VAL A 63 -4.54 -0.28 -0.34
C VAL A 63 -5.29 -1.06 -1.41
N GLU A 64 -5.14 -0.65 -2.66
CA GLU A 64 -5.69 -1.34 -3.83
C GLU A 64 -4.55 -1.71 -4.77
N LEU A 65 -4.45 -2.98 -5.15
CA LEU A 65 -3.42 -3.47 -6.05
C LEU A 65 -4.03 -4.38 -7.12
N LYS A 66 -3.66 -4.13 -8.36
CA LYS A 66 -3.95 -4.97 -9.51
C LYS A 66 -2.66 -5.70 -9.88
N LEU A 67 -2.76 -7.03 -9.95
CA LEU A 67 -1.65 -7.91 -10.26
C LEU A 67 -1.78 -8.44 -11.69
N GLY A 68 -0.65 -8.43 -12.40
CA GLY A 68 -0.47 -9.13 -13.66
C GLY A 68 -0.46 -10.65 -13.47
N MET A 69 -0.47 -11.38 -14.58
CA MET A 69 -0.65 -12.84 -14.60
C MET A 69 0.40 -13.58 -13.75
N MET A 70 1.66 -13.16 -13.82
CA MET A 70 2.77 -13.76 -13.05
C MET A 70 2.57 -13.64 -11.54
N LEU A 71 2.18 -12.46 -11.05
CA LEU A 71 2.01 -12.20 -9.61
C LEU A 71 0.66 -12.67 -9.07
N SER A 72 -0.30 -12.99 -9.94
CA SER A 72 -1.65 -13.41 -9.55
C SER A 72 -1.64 -14.67 -8.67
N MET A 73 -0.71 -15.60 -8.91
CA MET A 73 -0.54 -16.83 -8.11
C MET A 73 -0.02 -16.55 -6.69
N MET A 74 0.70 -15.44 -6.51
CA MET A 74 1.24 -14.99 -5.22
C MET A 74 0.32 -13.99 -4.51
N SER A 75 -0.90 -13.76 -5.04
CA SER A 75 -1.81 -12.73 -4.54
C SER A 75 -2.12 -12.86 -3.05
N ALA A 76 -2.30 -14.08 -2.54
CA ALA A 76 -2.54 -14.32 -1.11
C ALA A 76 -1.32 -13.92 -0.25
N SER A 77 -0.11 -14.28 -0.67
CA SER A 77 1.13 -13.92 0.01
C SER A 77 1.36 -12.41 0.00
N ILE A 78 1.13 -11.76 -1.15
CA ILE A 78 1.23 -10.30 -1.30
C ILE A 78 0.21 -9.60 -0.40
N LYS A 79 -1.05 -10.05 -0.40
CA LYS A 79 -2.09 -9.52 0.50
C LYS A 79 -1.65 -9.62 1.96
N GLY A 80 -1.18 -10.79 2.40
CA GLY A 80 -0.72 -10.98 3.77
C GLY A 80 0.46 -10.09 4.16
N GLU A 81 1.38 -9.81 3.22
CA GLU A 81 2.48 -8.88 3.48
C GLU A 81 2.01 -7.44 3.61
N ILE A 82 1.06 -7.00 2.77
CA ILE A 82 0.45 -5.66 2.89
C ILE A 82 -0.24 -5.51 4.24
N GLU A 83 -1.02 -6.52 4.64
CA GLU A 83 -1.71 -6.52 5.94
C GLU A 83 -0.71 -6.39 7.09
N ARG A 84 0.35 -7.20 7.11
CA ARG A 84 1.41 -7.11 8.13
C ARG A 84 2.11 -5.75 8.14
N ALA A 85 2.43 -5.22 6.96
CA ALA A 85 3.10 -3.93 6.83
C ALA A 85 2.23 -2.78 7.35
N LEU A 86 0.93 -2.79 7.03
CA LEU A 86 -0.04 -1.81 7.54
C LEU A 86 -0.21 -1.96 9.05
N ASP A 87 -0.42 -3.17 9.56
CA ASP A 87 -0.61 -3.41 10.99
C ASP A 87 0.61 -2.93 11.79
N LYS A 88 1.83 -3.10 11.26
CA LYS A 88 3.05 -2.59 11.88
C LYS A 88 3.20 -1.07 11.78
N ALA A 89 2.76 -0.46 10.68
CA ALA A 89 2.87 0.98 10.47
C ALA A 89 1.81 1.78 11.26
N LEU A 90 0.66 1.16 11.53
CA LEU A 90 -0.52 1.76 12.15
C LEU A 90 -0.68 1.44 13.64
N ALA A 91 0.11 0.52 14.19
CA ALA A 91 0.27 0.31 15.63
C ALA A 91 1.00 1.48 16.30
#